data_AF-A0A7T8GQ04-F1
#
_entry.id   AF-A0A7T8GQ04-F1
#
_cell.length_a   1.000
_cell.length_b   1.000
_cell.length_c   1.000
_cell.angle_alpha   90.00
_cell.angle_beta   90.00
_cell.angle_gamma   90.00
#
_symmetry.space_group_name_H-M   'P 1'
#
loop_
_entity.id
_entity.type
_entity.pdbx_description
1 polymer ?
#
loop_
_entity_poly.entity_id
_entity_poly.type
_entity_poly.pdbx_seq_one_letter_code
_entity_poly.pdbx_strand_id
1 'polypeptide(L)' 'MYHAGLSPNTRKRNHEDFIFDRCSVIICTVAFGMGIDKSDVRLVVHYGAPRDMESYYQVTLSFT' A
#
# COMPACT_ATOMS: atom_id res chain seq x y z
N MET A 1 -4.65 4.94 6.05
CA MET A 1 -3.19 5.18 6.24
C MET A 1 -2.55 3.89 6.73
N TYR A 2 -1.38 3.51 6.23
CA TYR A 2 -0.67 2.28 6.58
C TYR A 2 0.84 2.54 6.71
N HIS A 3 1.39 2.47 7.92
CA HIS A 3 2.83 2.58 8.16
C HIS A 3 3.22 1.85 9.45
N ALA A 4 4.52 1.62 9.65
CA ALA A 4 5.05 0.84 10.77
C ALA A 4 4.79 1.43 12.16
N GLY A 5 4.47 2.73 12.24
CA GLY A 5 4.13 3.42 13.49
C GLY A 5 2.68 3.23 13.96
N LEU A 6 1.82 2.57 13.17
CA LEU A 6 0.45 2.26 13.58
C LEU A 6 0.40 0.96 14.38
N SER A 7 -0.55 0.88 15.31
CA SER A 7 -0.82 -0.36 16.03
C SER A 7 -1.14 -1.51 15.06
N PRO A 8 -0.79 -2.77 15.39
CA PRO A 8 -1.09 -3.92 14.55
C PRO A 8 -2.58 -4.04 14.19
N ASN A 9 -3.46 -3.75 15.16
CA ASN A 9 -4.92 -3.79 14.95
C ASN A 9 -5.39 -2.72 13.96
N THR A 10 -4.84 -1.50 14.06
CA THR A 10 -5.17 -0.42 13.12
C THR A 10 -4.67 -0.74 11.71
N ARG A 11 -3.45 -1.30 11.58
CA ARG A 11 -2.92 -1.76 10.29
C ARG A 11 -3.78 -2.83 9.65
N LYS A 12 -4.18 -3.84 10.44
CA LYS A 12 -5.05 -4.92 9.98
C LYS A 12 -6.40 -4.41 9.50
N ARG A 13 -7.07 -3.57 10.30
CA ARG A 13 -8.36 -2.98 9.93
C ARG A 13 -8.26 -2.16 8.64
N ASN A 14 -7.28 -1.26 8.54
CA ASN A 14 -7.12 -0.41 7.36
C ASN A 14 -6.80 -1.22 6.09
N HIS A 15 -6.08 -2.33 6.24
CA HIS A 15 -5.78 -3.26 5.16
C HIS A 15 -7.04 -4.04 4.72
N GLU A 16 -7.81 -4.59 5.66
CA GLU A 16 -9.10 -5.23 5.37
C GLU A 16 -10.08 -4.27 4.71
N ASP A 17 -10.17 -3.03 5.19
CA ASP A 17 -11.05 -2.02 4.61
C ASP A 17 -10.69 -1.68 3.16
N PHE A 18 -9.41 -1.75 2.81
CA PHE A 18 -8.96 -1.54 1.43
C PHE A 18 -9.20 -2.77 0.54
N ILE A 19 -8.95 -3.98 1.05
CA ILE A 19 -9.20 -5.23 0.30
C ILE A 19 -10.69 -5.41 0.01
N PHE A 20 -11.56 -5.13 0.98
CA PHE A 20 -13.01 -5.31 0.86
C PHE A 20 -13.75 -4.07 0.32
N ASP A 21 -13.05 -3.17 -0.37
CA ASP A 21 -13.64 -1.98 -1.01
C ASP A 21 -14.42 -1.03 -0.07
N ARG A 22 -14.21 -1.14 1.25
CA ARG A 22 -14.76 -0.19 2.23
C ARG A 22 -14.02 1.15 2.19
N CYS A 23 -12.84 1.18 1.59
CA CYS A 23 -12.05 2.38 1.33
C CYS A 23 -11.49 2.37 -0.09
N SER A 24 -11.74 3.44 -0.85
CA SER A 24 -11.27 3.56 -2.25
C SER A 24 -9.78 3.90 -2.38
N VAL A 25 -9.14 4.41 -1.32
CA VAL A 25 -7.75 4.87 -1.37
C VAL A 25 -7.00 4.48 -0.10
N ILE A 26 -5.84 3.86 -0.26
CA ILE A 26 -4.90 3.62 0.85
C ILE A 26 -3.61 4.42 0.62
N ILE A 27 -3.13 5.05 1.70
CA ILE A 27 -1.85 5.75 1.72
C ILE A 27 -0.90 4.94 2.58
N CYS A 28 0.27 4.57 2.03
CA CYS A 28 1.28 3.81 2.76
C CYS A 28 2.70 4.28 2.47
N THR A 29 3.60 4.12 3.44
CA THR A 29 5.03 4.42 3.29
C THR A 29 5.85 3.21 2.82
N VAL A 30 5.30 2.00 2.97
CA VAL A 30 5.90 0.74 2.55
C VAL A 30 4.80 -0.20 2.09
N ALA A 31 4.94 -0.74 0.88
CA ALA A 31 4.03 -1.71 0.28
C ALA A 31 4.48 -3.16 0.49
N PHE A 32 5.80 -3.36 0.58
CA PHE A 32 6.41 -4.68 0.71
C PHE A 32 6.01 -5.34 2.03
N GLY A 33 5.43 -6.54 1.95
CA GLY A 33 4.95 -7.30 3.11
C GLY A 33 3.51 -7.01 3.55
N MET A 34 2.77 -6.13 2.86
CA MET A 34 1.32 -6.04 3.07
C MET A 34 0.56 -7.21 2.44
N GLY A 35 1.10 -7.84 1.38
CA GLY A 35 0.38 -8.89 0.66
C GLY A 35 -0.96 -8.40 0.13
N ILE A 36 -1.01 -7.15 -0.38
CA ILE A 36 -2.21 -6.64 -1.04
C ILE A 36 -2.35 -7.41 -2.36
N ASP A 37 -3.16 -8.46 -2.32
CA ASP A 37 -3.62 -9.17 -3.51
C ASP A 37 -4.99 -8.60 -3.89
N LYS A 38 -4.95 -7.42 -4.52
CA LYS A 38 -6.15 -6.70 -4.99
C LYS A 38 -5.97 -6.39 -6.47
N SER A 39 -6.59 -7.21 -7.31
CA SER A 39 -6.41 -7.19 -8.78
C SER A 39 -7.00 -5.95 -9.48
N ASP A 40 -7.79 -5.13 -8.78
CA ASP A 40 -8.46 -3.95 -9.30
C ASP A 40 -7.80 -2.63 -8.89
N VAL A 41 -6.54 -2.64 -8.43
CA VAL A 41 -5.78 -1.40 -8.23
C VAL A 41 -5.47 -0.75 -9.58
N ARG A 42 -6.08 0.41 -9.85
CA ARG A 42 -5.97 1.10 -11.15
C ARG A 42 -4.94 2.23 -11.18
N LEU A 43 -4.53 2.73 -10.03
CA LEU A 43 -3.66 3.89 -9.92
C LEU A 43 -2.76 3.76 -8.69
N VAL A 44 -1.46 3.90 -8.91
CA VAL A 44 -0.44 4.03 -7.85
C VAL A 44 0.19 5.40 -7.98
N VAL A 45 0.10 6.22 -6.93
CA VAL A 45 0.70 7.55 -6.87
C VAL A 45 1.89 7.54 -5.93
N HIS A 46 3.07 7.85 -6.47
CA HIS A 46 4.29 7.98 -5.69
C HIS A 46 4.46 9.43 -5.22
N TYR A 47 4.35 9.65 -3.90
CA TYR A 47 4.52 10.98 -3.31
C TYR A 47 5.97 11.19 -2.85
N GLY A 48 6.74 11.96 -3.62
CA GLY A 48 8.17 12.19 -3.43
C GLY A 48 9.03 11.41 -4.43
N ALA A 49 10.30 11.81 -4.57
CA ALA A 49 11.24 11.10 -5.42
C ALA A 49 11.63 9.76 -4.76
N PRO A 50 11.56 8.63 -5.49
CA PRO A 50 12.08 7.38 -4.99
C PRO A 50 13.60 7.51 -4.76
N ARG A 51 14.12 6.78 -3.78
CA ARG A 51 15.56 6.77 -3.48
C ARG A 51 16.38 6.28 -4.68
N ASP A 52 15.84 5.30 -5.38
CA ASP A 52 16.43 4.64 -6.54
C ASP A 52 15.32 4.01 -7.39
N MET A 53 15.67 3.59 -8.61
CA MET A 53 14.74 3.01 -9.56
C MET A 53 14.19 1.65 -9.09
N GLU A 54 15.00 0.85 -8.38
CA GLU A 54 14.60 -0.46 -7.88
C GLU A 54 13.47 -0.35 -6.85
N SER A 55 13.60 0.59 -5.90
CA SER A 55 12.57 0.90 -4.91
C SER A 55 11.25 1.31 -5.57
N TYR A 56 11.31 2.09 -6.64
CA TYR A 56 10.12 2.49 -7.40
C TYR A 56 9.42 1.29 -8.04
N TYR A 57 10.19 0.41 -8.69
CA TYR A 57 9.67 -0.80 -9.31
C TYR A 57 9.07 -1.75 -8.27
N GLN A 58 9.77 -2.00 -7.16
CA GLN A 58 9.33 -2.90 -6.11
C GLN A 58 8.02 -2.43 -5.47
N VAL A 59 7.88 -1.13 -5.18
CA VAL A 59 6.64 -0.57 -4.64
C VAL A 59 5.51 -0.69 -5.65
N THR A 60 5.75 -0.37 -6.92
CA THR A 60 4.71 -0.44 -7.97
C THR A 60 4.21 -1.86 -8.18
N LEU A 61 5.12 -2.84 -8.24
CA LEU A 61 4.78 -4.26 -8.39
C LEU A 61 4.09 -4.87 -7.15
N SER A 62 4.20 -4.24 -5.98
CA SER A 62 3.53 -4.73 -4.77
C SER A 62 2.01 -4.45 -4.77
N PHE A 63 1.50 -3.73 -5.77
CA PHE A 63 0.07 -3.40 -5.92
C PHE A 63 -0.53 -3.92 -7.23
N THR A 64 0.27 -4.56 -8.09
CA THR A 64 -0.18 -5.19 -9.33
C THR A 64 -0.25 -6.69 -9.10
#